data_AF-A0A1J4XQP6-F1
#
_entry.id   AF-A0A1J4XQP6-F1
#
_cell.length_a   1.000
_cell.length_b   1.000
_cell.length_c   1.000
_cell.angle_alpha   90.00
_cell.angle_beta   90.00
_cell.angle_gamma   90.00
#
_symmetry.space_group_name_H-M   'P 1'
#
loop_
_entity.id
_entity.type
_entity.pdbx_description
1 polymer ?
#
loop_
_entity_poly.entity_id
_entity_poly.type
_entity_poly.pdbx_seq_one_letter_code
_entity_poly.pdbx_strand_id
1 'polypeptide(L)'
;MFVIKKEKNQILSLPVKEITAKEAKNFSSDLALKILKLLIKKPMYPIELAKELKVHEQKIYYHIRNLEKSGIIKINKKEIKQGAVAKYYYLDKPAFVIRLKEFEETQKIIPKSSSKFLEPFIKNGELDAMIIVGSPDPHGPEKARSRDGYYGIDLALFLGTFLNYVPDLNVRLDTEVRQEELKNNLILLGGPVVNNITKKVNEKMPIFFDKNNHWAIKSNISKNVYPTDETGLIASFKNPFNKEKSILLVAGKRYSGTRAAIIAFLKYFKEVSKGNIHNNKIKARVVEGVDLNSDGIIDDVEFRE
;
A
#
# COMPACT_ATOMS: atom_id res chain seq x y z
N MET A 1 14.95 0.64 -14.28
CA MET A 1 14.58 -0.57 -13.51
C MET A 1 15.21 -0.48 -12.14
N PHE A 2 14.66 -1.19 -11.15
CA PHE A 2 15.19 -1.26 -9.80
C PHE A 2 15.26 -2.72 -9.35
N VAL A 3 16.29 -3.08 -8.60
CA VAL A 3 16.26 -4.28 -7.75
C VAL A 3 15.75 -3.84 -6.39
N ILE A 4 14.84 -4.63 -5.83
CA ILE A 4 14.23 -4.34 -4.53
C ILE A 4 14.72 -5.39 -3.52
N LYS A 5 15.22 -4.95 -2.37
CA LYS A 5 15.56 -5.77 -1.21
C LYS A 5 14.55 -5.50 -0.10
N LYS A 6 13.83 -6.53 0.31
CA LYS A 6 12.86 -6.43 1.41
C LYS A 6 13.51 -6.80 2.74
N GLU A 7 13.36 -5.94 3.72
CA GLU A 7 13.73 -6.18 5.10
C GLU A 7 12.46 -6.15 5.98
N LYS A 8 12.55 -6.59 7.25
CA LYS A 8 11.37 -6.77 8.13
C LYS A 8 10.44 -5.55 8.16
N ASN A 9 11.01 -4.34 8.17
CA ASN A 9 10.27 -3.08 8.35
C ASN A 9 10.49 -2.06 7.22
N GLN A 10 11.24 -2.41 6.17
CA GLN A 10 11.55 -1.45 5.10
C GLN A 10 11.79 -2.14 3.76
N ILE A 11 11.62 -1.35 2.70
CA ILE A 11 11.90 -1.75 1.33
C ILE A 11 13.06 -0.88 0.83
N LEU A 12 14.19 -1.51 0.55
CA LEU A 12 15.35 -0.87 -0.05
C LEU A 12 15.31 -1.09 -1.56
N SER A 13 15.71 -0.09 -2.34
CA SER A 13 15.81 -0.22 -3.80
C SER A 13 17.17 0.25 -4.29
N LEU A 14 17.62 -0.34 -5.39
CA LEU A 14 18.86 0.03 -6.07
C LEU A 14 18.58 0.15 -7.57
N PRO A 15 18.91 1.27 -8.23
CA PRO A 15 18.67 1.42 -9.66
C PRO A 15 19.60 0.49 -10.43
N VAL A 16 19.02 -0.21 -11.42
CA VAL A 16 19.76 -1.20 -12.22
C VAL A 16 19.60 -0.96 -13.71
N LYS A 17 20.57 -1.49 -14.46
CA LYS A 17 20.50 -1.67 -15.90
C LYS A 17 20.50 -3.16 -16.22
N GLU A 18 19.60 -3.57 -17.11
CA GLU A 18 19.63 -4.92 -17.64
C GLU A 18 20.73 -5.02 -18.69
N ILE A 19 21.45 -6.14 -18.66
CA ILE A 19 22.53 -6.47 -19.58
C ILE A 19 22.36 -7.92 -20.04
N THR A 20 22.94 -8.22 -21.19
CA THR A 20 23.00 -9.57 -21.72
C THR A 20 24.08 -10.40 -21.00
N ALA A 21 23.94 -11.73 -21.06
CA ALA A 21 24.97 -12.64 -20.54
C ALA A 21 26.34 -12.45 -21.23
N LYS A 22 26.36 -11.99 -22.49
CA LYS A 22 27.59 -11.69 -23.23
C LYS A 22 28.28 -10.44 -22.67
N GLU A 23 27.53 -9.39 -22.38
CA GLU A 23 28.05 -8.17 -21.76
C GLU A 23 28.54 -8.44 -20.33
N ALA A 24 27.89 -9.33 -19.60
CA ALA A 24 28.31 -9.77 -18.26
C ALA A 24 29.75 -10.31 -18.22
N LYS A 25 30.17 -11.04 -19.26
CA LYS A 25 31.55 -11.56 -19.37
C LYS A 25 32.61 -10.46 -19.41
N ASN A 26 32.27 -9.25 -19.86
CA ASN A 26 33.24 -8.17 -20.01
C ASN A 26 33.66 -7.54 -18.68
N PHE A 27 32.95 -7.80 -17.58
CA PHE A 27 33.27 -7.23 -16.27
C PHE A 27 33.36 -8.24 -15.12
N SER A 28 33.32 -9.54 -15.43
CA SER A 28 33.46 -10.60 -14.43
C SER A 28 34.90 -10.79 -13.93
N SER A 29 35.90 -10.27 -14.64
CA SER A 29 37.31 -10.33 -14.19
C SER A 29 37.57 -9.42 -12.99
N ASP A 30 38.47 -9.84 -12.09
CA ASP A 30 38.86 -9.06 -10.91
C ASP A 30 39.30 -7.63 -11.22
N LEU A 31 40.07 -7.44 -12.31
CA LEU A 31 40.55 -6.12 -12.72
C LEU A 31 39.39 -5.22 -13.16
N ALA A 32 38.44 -5.75 -13.94
CA ALA A 32 37.25 -4.99 -14.33
C ALA A 32 36.43 -4.58 -13.09
N LEU A 33 36.18 -5.50 -12.15
CA LEU A 33 35.47 -5.16 -10.90
C LEU A 33 36.19 -4.07 -10.10
N LYS A 34 37.52 -4.11 -10.02
CA LYS A 34 38.32 -3.04 -9.39
C LYS A 34 38.16 -1.69 -10.10
N ILE A 35 38.21 -1.68 -11.44
CA ILE A 35 37.96 -0.47 -12.25
C ILE A 35 36.56 0.08 -11.95
N LEU A 36 35.51 -0.74 -11.99
CA LEU A 36 34.13 -0.30 -11.74
C LEU A 36 33.95 0.26 -10.32
N LYS A 37 34.60 -0.34 -9.30
CA LYS A 37 34.60 0.16 -7.91
C LYS A 37 35.28 1.53 -7.76
N LEU A 38 36.21 1.90 -8.64
CA LEU A 38 36.77 3.26 -8.67
C LEU A 38 35.82 4.22 -9.41
N LEU A 39 35.31 3.79 -10.57
CA LEU A 39 34.44 4.59 -11.44
C LEU A 39 33.06 4.90 -10.84
N ILE A 40 32.58 4.11 -9.87
CA ILE A 40 31.36 4.41 -9.12
C ILE A 40 31.58 5.52 -8.07
N LYS A 41 32.81 5.70 -7.58
CA LYS A 41 33.14 6.72 -6.57
C LYS A 41 33.33 8.09 -7.21
N LYS A 42 34.04 8.14 -8.34
CA LYS A 42 34.26 9.37 -9.12
C LYS A 42 34.62 9.05 -10.57
N PRO A 43 34.32 9.97 -11.51
CA PRO A 43 34.79 9.81 -12.88
C PRO A 43 36.32 9.84 -12.97
N MET A 44 36.91 8.93 -13.75
CA MET A 44 38.37 8.84 -13.97
C MET A 44 38.69 8.53 -15.42
N TYR A 45 39.89 8.93 -15.89
CA TYR A 45 40.41 8.51 -17.20
C TYR A 45 41.40 7.33 -17.06
N PRO A 46 41.71 6.60 -18.15
CA PRO A 46 42.45 5.33 -18.09
C PRO A 46 43.81 5.39 -17.37
N ILE A 47 44.56 6.48 -17.50
CA ILE A 47 45.88 6.62 -16.87
C ILE A 47 45.76 6.80 -15.35
N GLU A 48 44.73 7.50 -14.85
CA GLU A 48 44.47 7.58 -13.39
C GLU A 48 44.17 6.21 -12.81
N LEU A 49 43.32 5.43 -13.50
CA LEU A 49 42.99 4.07 -13.11
C LEU A 49 44.23 3.15 -13.11
N ALA A 50 45.10 3.29 -14.10
CA ALA A 50 46.35 2.53 -14.19
C ALA A 50 47.28 2.82 -13.01
N LYS A 51 47.43 4.11 -12.65
CA LYS A 51 48.23 4.54 -11.49
C LYS A 51 47.64 4.05 -10.17
N GLU A 52 46.35 4.26 -9.95
CA GLU A 52 45.65 3.87 -8.71
C GLU A 52 45.70 2.35 -8.49
N LEU A 53 45.50 1.56 -9.55
CA LEU A 53 45.49 0.10 -9.49
C LEU A 53 46.87 -0.53 -9.60
N LYS A 54 47.91 0.24 -9.92
CA LYS A 54 49.27 -0.22 -10.21
C LYS A 54 49.30 -1.30 -11.32
N VAL A 55 48.57 -1.03 -12.41
CA VAL A 55 48.43 -1.94 -13.56
C VAL A 55 48.88 -1.22 -14.84
N HIS A 56 49.50 -1.95 -15.75
CA HIS A 56 49.91 -1.44 -17.06
C HIS A 56 48.74 -0.82 -17.85
N GLU A 57 48.95 0.37 -18.41
CA GLU A 57 47.90 1.19 -19.05
C GLU A 57 47.13 0.44 -20.15
N GLN A 58 47.82 -0.31 -21.00
CA GLN A 58 47.17 -1.08 -22.08
C GLN A 58 46.10 -2.06 -21.56
N LYS A 59 46.31 -2.67 -20.39
CA LYS A 59 45.31 -3.57 -19.78
C LYS A 59 44.09 -2.78 -19.33
N ILE A 60 44.28 -1.58 -18.78
CA ILE A 60 43.16 -0.69 -18.42
C ILE A 60 42.39 -0.25 -19.66
N TYR A 61 43.08 0.19 -20.72
CA TYR A 61 42.45 0.59 -21.98
C TYR A 61 41.62 -0.56 -22.60
N TYR A 62 42.10 -1.79 -22.53
CA TYR A 62 41.35 -2.97 -22.95
C TYR A 62 40.02 -3.11 -22.20
N HIS A 63 40.04 -3.04 -20.87
CA HIS A 63 38.83 -3.11 -20.06
C HIS A 63 37.89 -1.92 -20.31
N ILE A 64 38.41 -0.69 -20.35
CA ILE A 64 37.60 0.51 -20.60
C ILE A 64 36.87 0.42 -21.93
N ARG A 65 37.55 -0.01 -23.01
CA ARG A 65 36.92 -0.20 -24.32
C ARG A 65 35.79 -1.22 -24.27
N ASN A 66 35.99 -2.35 -23.60
CA ASN A 66 34.97 -3.40 -23.50
C ASN A 66 33.77 -2.96 -22.66
N LEU A 67 34.03 -2.32 -21.51
CA LEU A 67 33.01 -1.81 -20.60
C LEU A 67 32.16 -0.70 -21.25
N GLU A 68 32.81 0.23 -21.96
CA GLU A 68 32.16 1.32 -22.72
C GLU A 68 31.28 0.73 -23.82
N LYS A 69 31.78 -0.25 -24.58
CA LYS A 69 31.03 -0.93 -25.64
C LYS A 69 29.79 -1.65 -25.12
N SER A 70 29.85 -2.23 -23.92
CA SER A 70 28.68 -2.82 -23.23
C SER A 70 27.77 -1.80 -22.54
N GLY A 71 28.10 -0.51 -22.61
CA GLY A 71 27.34 0.55 -21.96
C GLY A 71 27.32 0.46 -20.43
N ILE A 72 28.26 -0.26 -19.82
CA ILE A 72 28.41 -0.37 -18.35
C ILE A 72 28.99 0.93 -17.79
N ILE A 73 29.89 1.53 -18.55
CA ILE A 73 30.45 2.85 -18.26
C ILE A 73 30.09 3.82 -19.39
N LYS A 74 30.04 5.10 -19.05
CA LYS A 74 29.78 6.19 -20.00
C LYS A 74 30.83 7.29 -19.84
N ILE A 75 31.00 8.10 -20.87
CA ILE A 75 31.85 9.29 -20.81
C ILE A 75 31.12 10.35 -20.00
N ASN A 76 31.73 10.81 -18.91
CA ASN A 76 31.26 11.94 -18.12
C ASN A 76 31.66 13.28 -18.76
N LYS A 77 32.94 13.40 -19.13
CA LYS A 77 33.52 14.60 -19.75
C LYS A 77 34.77 14.27 -20.56
N LYS A 78 35.21 15.24 -21.37
CA LYS A 78 36.48 15.20 -22.10
C LYS A 78 37.32 16.42 -21.70
N GLU A 79 38.61 16.23 -21.46
CA GLU A 79 39.54 17.32 -21.14
C GLU A 79 40.83 17.17 -21.95
N ILE A 80 41.53 18.28 -22.21
CA ILE A 80 42.87 18.24 -22.81
C ILE A 80 43.89 18.05 -21.69
N LYS A 81 44.70 16.99 -21.78
CA LYS A 81 45.81 16.69 -20.88
C LYS A 81 47.06 16.49 -21.72
N GLN A 82 48.10 17.30 -21.49
CA GLN A 82 49.40 17.18 -22.18
C GLN A 82 49.25 17.08 -23.72
N GLY A 83 48.35 17.88 -24.30
CA GLY A 83 48.09 17.91 -25.75
C GLY A 83 47.17 16.80 -26.29
N ALA A 84 46.75 15.84 -25.46
CA ALA A 84 45.83 14.77 -25.86
C ALA A 84 44.45 14.89 -25.18
N VAL A 85 43.39 14.41 -25.83
CA VAL A 85 42.04 14.40 -25.26
C VAL A 85 41.87 13.20 -24.31
N ALA A 86 41.75 13.47 -23.02
CA ALA A 86 41.42 12.49 -22.00
C ALA A 86 39.89 12.39 -21.82
N LYS A 87 39.35 11.18 -22.00
CA LYS A 87 37.95 10.85 -21.70
C LYS A 87 37.84 10.37 -20.25
N TYR A 88 37.02 11.04 -19.45
CA TYR A 88 36.69 10.59 -18.11
C TYR A 88 35.44 9.72 -18.15
N TYR A 89 35.53 8.54 -17.57
CA TYR A 89 34.48 7.54 -17.55
C TYR A 89 33.83 7.48 -16.17
N TYR A 90 32.56 7.07 -16.10
CA TYR A 90 31.85 6.78 -14.86
C TYR A 90 30.95 5.55 -15.03
N LEU A 91 30.57 4.92 -13.93
CA LEU A 91 29.66 3.76 -13.96
C LEU A 91 28.20 4.21 -14.23
N ASP A 92 27.54 3.64 -15.24
CA ASP A 92 26.18 4.07 -15.67
C ASP A 92 25.12 3.82 -14.59
N LYS A 93 25.18 2.66 -13.92
CA LYS A 93 24.28 2.27 -12.82
C LYS A 93 25.06 1.53 -11.73
N PRO A 94 24.63 1.63 -10.46
CA PRO A 94 25.31 0.98 -9.34
C PRO A 94 25.17 -0.55 -9.33
N ALA A 95 24.23 -1.10 -10.09
CA ALA A 95 24.06 -2.54 -10.26
C ALA A 95 23.54 -2.88 -11.67
N PHE A 96 23.81 -4.12 -12.07
CA PHE A 96 23.42 -4.67 -13.35
C PHE A 96 22.74 -6.02 -13.14
N VAL A 97 21.74 -6.33 -13.95
CA VAL A 97 20.98 -7.59 -13.86
C VAL A 97 21.00 -8.31 -15.19
N ILE A 98 21.06 -9.64 -15.13
CA ILE A 98 20.86 -10.50 -16.30
C ILE A 98 19.49 -11.12 -16.15
N ARG A 99 18.63 -10.89 -17.14
CA ARG A 99 17.28 -11.42 -17.15
C ARG A 99 17.27 -12.80 -17.81
N LEU A 100 16.78 -13.79 -17.08
CA LEU A 100 16.63 -15.18 -17.57
C LEU A 100 15.18 -15.55 -17.88
N LYS A 101 14.22 -14.74 -17.44
CA LYS A 101 12.78 -14.90 -17.67
C LYS A 101 12.14 -13.51 -17.87
N GLU A 102 11.07 -13.46 -18.65
CA GLU A 102 10.24 -12.26 -18.82
C GLU A 102 9.62 -11.79 -17.50
N PHE A 103 9.34 -10.49 -17.41
CA PHE A 103 8.65 -9.91 -16.25
C PHE A 103 7.18 -10.34 -16.24
N GLU A 104 6.66 -10.61 -15.06
CA GLU A 104 5.24 -10.88 -14.84
C GLU A 104 4.64 -9.75 -14.02
N GLU A 105 3.39 -9.39 -14.30
CA GLU A 105 2.66 -8.44 -13.46
C GLU A 105 2.55 -9.00 -12.04
N THR A 106 2.89 -8.17 -11.07
CA THR A 106 2.75 -8.52 -9.66
C THR A 106 2.14 -7.35 -8.91
N GLN A 107 1.23 -7.66 -7.97
CA GLN A 107 0.87 -6.69 -6.95
C GLN A 107 2.13 -6.39 -6.13
N LYS A 108 2.29 -5.17 -5.60
CA LYS A 108 3.39 -4.74 -4.71
C LYS A 108 4.08 -5.91 -3.99
N ILE A 109 5.42 -5.83 -3.82
CA ILE A 109 6.26 -6.78 -3.04
C ILE A 109 5.95 -6.69 -1.51
N ILE A 110 4.68 -6.53 -1.16
CA ILE A 110 4.09 -6.69 0.16
C ILE A 110 3.85 -8.20 0.34
N PRO A 111 3.91 -8.74 1.57
CA PRO A 111 3.77 -10.18 1.75
C PRO A 111 2.48 -10.64 1.09
N LYS A 112 2.56 -11.74 0.32
CA LYS A 112 1.44 -12.51 -0.27
C LYS A 112 0.34 -12.92 0.74
N SER A 113 0.40 -12.47 1.99
CA SER A 113 -0.69 -12.56 2.95
C SER A 113 -1.79 -11.53 2.67
N SER A 114 -1.95 -11.08 1.42
CA SER A 114 -3.15 -10.38 0.94
C SER A 114 -4.33 -11.24 1.36
N SER A 115 -4.99 -10.84 2.45
CA SER A 115 -6.07 -11.65 2.97
C SER A 115 -7.18 -11.60 1.93
N LYS A 116 -7.79 -12.76 1.66
CA LYS A 116 -8.98 -12.90 0.80
C LYS A 116 -10.10 -11.90 1.16
N PHE A 117 -9.99 -11.26 2.33
CA PHE A 117 -10.87 -10.20 2.79
C PHE A 117 -10.88 -8.95 1.88
N LEU A 118 -9.74 -8.51 1.37
CA LEU A 118 -9.65 -7.28 0.54
C LEU A 118 -9.75 -7.54 -0.97
N GLU A 119 -9.70 -8.79 -1.42
CA GLU A 119 -9.81 -9.18 -2.83
C GLU A 119 -11.01 -8.54 -3.57
N PRO A 120 -12.20 -8.37 -2.96
CA PRO A 120 -13.31 -7.71 -3.66
C PRO A 120 -13.08 -6.22 -3.94
N PHE A 121 -12.25 -5.55 -3.14
CA PHE A 121 -12.05 -4.10 -3.16
C PHE A 121 -10.72 -3.70 -3.79
N ILE A 122 -9.76 -4.63 -3.88
CA ILE A 122 -8.43 -4.39 -4.43
C ILE A 122 -8.13 -5.45 -5.47
N LYS A 123 -8.03 -5.02 -6.74
CA LYS A 123 -7.78 -5.88 -7.89
C LYS A 123 -6.52 -5.42 -8.59
N ASN A 124 -5.56 -6.31 -8.77
CA ASN A 124 -4.29 -6.02 -9.46
C ASN A 124 -3.51 -4.81 -8.90
N GLY A 125 -3.67 -4.51 -7.60
CA GLY A 125 -3.05 -3.34 -6.97
C GLY A 125 -3.78 -2.04 -7.28
N GLU A 126 -5.02 -2.09 -7.73
CA GLU A 126 -5.91 -0.95 -7.92
C GLU A 126 -7.10 -1.06 -6.99
N LEU A 127 -7.67 0.08 -6.62
CA LEU A 127 -8.88 0.14 -5.82
C LEU A 127 -10.09 -0.10 -6.76
N ASP A 128 -10.72 -1.27 -6.67
CA ASP A 128 -12.02 -1.56 -7.29
C ASP A 128 -13.11 -1.34 -6.23
N ALA A 129 -13.21 -0.11 -5.71
CA ALA A 129 -14.23 0.29 -4.75
C ALA A 129 -14.39 1.80 -4.66
N MET A 130 -15.61 2.25 -4.33
CA MET A 130 -15.89 3.64 -3.97
C MET A 130 -15.96 3.78 -2.45
N ILE A 131 -15.18 4.71 -1.90
CA ILE A 131 -15.19 5.05 -0.48
C ILE A 131 -16.27 6.12 -0.25
N ILE A 132 -17.29 5.78 0.54
CA ILE A 132 -18.40 6.67 0.85
C ILE A 132 -18.28 7.09 2.31
N VAL A 133 -18.11 8.40 2.51
CA VAL A 133 -18.06 9.04 3.84
C VAL A 133 -19.34 9.85 4.06
N GLY A 134 -19.74 10.03 5.31
CA GLY A 134 -20.86 10.91 5.64
C GLY A 134 -20.56 12.38 5.33
N SER A 135 -21.55 13.13 4.81
CA SER A 135 -21.41 14.57 4.56
C SER A 135 -21.24 15.37 5.87
N PRO A 136 -20.33 16.38 5.89
CA PRO A 136 -20.14 17.26 7.04
C PRO A 136 -21.31 18.25 7.21
N ASP A 137 -22.06 18.50 6.14
CA ASP A 137 -23.24 19.37 6.17
C ASP A 137 -24.43 18.65 6.80
N PRO A 138 -25.25 19.32 7.63
CA PRO A 138 -26.46 18.71 8.19
C PRO A 138 -27.41 18.22 7.10
N HIS A 139 -27.73 16.93 7.12
CA HIS A 139 -28.65 16.35 6.14
C HIS A 139 -29.39 15.13 6.72
N GLY A 140 -30.41 14.67 6.00
CA GLY A 140 -31.29 13.58 6.44
C GLY A 140 -32.18 13.94 7.65
N PRO A 141 -32.96 12.98 8.16
CA PRO A 141 -33.93 13.23 9.23
C PRO A 141 -33.30 13.72 10.54
N GLU A 142 -32.10 13.24 10.86
CA GLU A 142 -31.44 13.54 12.15
C GLU A 142 -30.57 14.81 12.10
N LYS A 143 -30.42 15.43 10.92
CA LYS A 143 -29.59 16.64 10.68
C LYS A 143 -28.19 16.53 11.30
N ALA A 144 -27.65 15.31 11.37
CA ALA A 144 -26.35 15.04 11.97
C ALA A 144 -25.23 15.55 11.06
N ARG A 145 -24.14 16.00 11.66
CA ARG A 145 -22.90 16.35 10.94
C ARG A 145 -21.91 15.22 11.07
N SER A 146 -21.39 14.73 9.95
CA SER A 146 -20.29 13.77 9.98
C SER A 146 -19.01 14.42 10.48
N ARG A 147 -18.34 13.77 11.42
CA ARG A 147 -16.94 14.06 11.80
C ARG A 147 -16.00 12.93 11.39
N ASP A 148 -16.52 11.93 10.67
CA ASP A 148 -15.82 10.69 10.42
C ASP A 148 -14.81 10.79 9.26
N GLY A 149 -14.89 11.86 8.46
CA GLY A 149 -14.07 12.04 7.26
C GLY A 149 -12.56 12.04 7.52
N TYR A 150 -12.08 12.65 8.61
CA TYR A 150 -10.64 12.65 8.91
C TYR A 150 -10.15 11.32 9.48
N TYR A 151 -10.98 10.59 10.23
CA TYR A 151 -10.65 9.24 10.69
C TYR A 151 -10.47 8.27 9.52
N GLY A 152 -11.19 8.50 8.41
CA GLY A 152 -11.05 7.74 7.17
C GLY A 152 -9.68 7.85 6.50
N ILE A 153 -8.87 8.86 6.82
CA ILE A 153 -7.56 9.07 6.20
C ILE A 153 -6.60 7.94 6.56
N ASP A 154 -6.58 7.50 7.82
CA ASP A 154 -5.69 6.40 8.23
C ASP A 154 -6.08 5.08 7.54
N LEU A 155 -7.39 4.83 7.39
CA LEU A 155 -7.88 3.70 6.62
C LEU A 155 -7.47 3.81 5.14
N ALA A 156 -7.54 5.00 4.55
CA ALA A 156 -7.11 5.23 3.18
C ALA A 156 -5.60 5.02 2.99
N LEU A 157 -4.77 5.48 3.93
CA LEU A 157 -3.32 5.23 3.93
C LEU A 157 -3.02 3.74 4.04
N PHE A 158 -3.73 3.03 4.91
CA PHE A 158 -3.61 1.59 5.04
C PHE A 158 -3.99 0.85 3.75
N LEU A 159 -5.13 1.18 3.14
CA LEU A 159 -5.54 0.61 1.85
C LEU A 159 -4.52 0.93 0.76
N GLY A 160 -3.99 2.16 0.75
CA GLY A 160 -2.91 2.61 -0.13
C GLY A 160 -1.63 1.78 -0.04
N THR A 161 -1.40 1.09 1.09
CA THR A 161 -0.30 0.11 1.16
C THR A 161 -0.48 -0.99 0.14
N PHE A 162 -1.70 -1.45 -0.15
CA PHE A 162 -2.00 -2.51 -1.12
C PHE A 162 -2.09 -2.02 -2.57
N LEU A 163 -2.15 -0.70 -2.80
CA LEU A 163 -2.32 -0.12 -4.12
C LEU A 163 -0.97 0.18 -4.80
N ASN A 164 -0.84 -0.12 -6.09
CA ASN A 164 0.31 0.24 -6.93
C ASN A 164 0.19 1.71 -7.40
N TYR A 165 -1.03 2.16 -7.68
CA TYR A 165 -1.36 3.51 -8.11
C TYR A 165 -2.83 3.81 -7.81
N VAL A 166 -3.21 5.10 -7.84
CA VAL A 166 -4.60 5.55 -7.65
C VAL A 166 -4.94 6.54 -8.77
N PRO A 167 -5.61 6.09 -9.84
CA PRO A 167 -5.85 6.95 -11.01
C PRO A 167 -7.05 7.89 -10.83
N ASP A 168 -8.04 7.48 -10.04
CA ASP A 168 -9.36 8.10 -9.98
C ASP A 168 -9.70 8.73 -8.63
N LEU A 169 -10.67 9.65 -8.65
CA LEU A 169 -11.32 10.17 -7.45
C LEU A 169 -12.29 9.12 -6.91
N ASN A 170 -11.82 8.34 -5.94
CA ASN A 170 -12.55 7.19 -5.38
C ASN A 170 -13.37 7.51 -4.12
N VAL A 171 -13.36 8.76 -3.65
CA VAL A 171 -14.07 9.19 -2.44
C VAL A 171 -15.28 10.03 -2.81
N ARG A 172 -16.44 9.74 -2.19
CA ARG A 172 -17.69 10.48 -2.35
C ARG A 172 -18.33 10.76 -1.00
N LEU A 173 -19.02 11.89 -0.90
CA LEU A 173 -19.98 12.10 0.19
C LEU A 173 -21.22 11.24 -0.06
N ASP A 174 -21.84 10.72 0.99
CA ASP A 174 -23.07 9.93 0.91
C ASP A 174 -24.23 10.68 0.22
N THR A 175 -24.23 12.02 0.26
CA THR A 175 -25.18 12.90 -0.42
C THR A 175 -24.93 13.03 -1.94
N GLU A 176 -23.74 12.70 -2.41
CA GLU A 176 -23.33 12.82 -3.82
C GLU A 176 -23.55 11.52 -4.61
N VAL A 177 -23.66 10.39 -3.91
CA VAL A 177 -23.77 9.06 -4.51
C VAL A 177 -25.08 8.88 -5.29
N ARG A 178 -24.95 8.43 -6.54
CA ARG A 178 -26.07 8.11 -7.44
C ARG A 178 -26.42 6.62 -7.39
N GLN A 179 -27.64 6.28 -7.84
CA GLN A 179 -28.17 4.91 -7.79
C GLN A 179 -27.32 3.90 -8.58
N GLU A 180 -26.77 4.29 -9.73
CA GLU A 180 -25.90 3.42 -10.52
C GLU A 180 -24.58 3.14 -9.81
N GLU A 181 -24.02 4.13 -9.09
CA GLU A 181 -22.78 3.96 -8.34
C GLU A 181 -22.94 3.03 -7.13
N LEU A 182 -24.17 2.90 -6.58
CA LEU A 182 -24.46 1.95 -5.51
C LEU A 182 -24.29 0.48 -5.93
N LYS A 183 -24.27 0.19 -7.23
CA LYS A 183 -24.06 -1.18 -7.75
C LYS A 183 -22.59 -1.60 -7.78
N ASN A 184 -21.65 -0.71 -7.43
CA ASN A 184 -20.21 -1.00 -7.38
C ASN A 184 -19.79 -1.67 -6.06
N ASN A 185 -18.51 -2.01 -5.91
CA ASN A 185 -17.98 -2.32 -4.58
C ASN A 185 -17.91 -1.03 -3.76
N LEU A 186 -18.34 -1.08 -2.50
CA LEU A 186 -18.41 0.10 -1.64
C LEU A 186 -17.59 -0.11 -0.37
N ILE A 187 -16.88 0.93 0.06
CA ILE A 187 -16.29 1.02 1.41
C ILE A 187 -17.06 2.12 2.13
N LEU A 188 -17.87 1.74 3.12
CA LEU A 188 -18.69 2.67 3.88
C LEU A 188 -17.98 3.04 5.18
N LEU A 189 -17.76 4.33 5.36
CA LEU A 189 -17.23 4.88 6.60
C LEU A 189 -18.31 5.69 7.32
N GLY A 190 -18.48 5.38 8.60
CA GLY A 190 -19.41 6.07 9.48
C GLY A 190 -20.77 5.40 9.61
N GLY A 191 -21.36 5.57 10.79
CA GLY A 191 -22.60 4.93 11.20
C GLY A 191 -23.85 5.47 10.47
N PRO A 192 -25.00 4.81 10.64
CA PRO A 192 -26.25 5.12 9.93
C PRO A 192 -26.83 6.51 10.25
N VAL A 193 -26.37 7.15 11.31
CA VAL A 193 -26.77 8.52 11.69
C VAL A 193 -26.14 9.56 10.76
N VAL A 194 -24.91 9.32 10.31
CA VAL A 194 -24.10 10.28 9.54
C VAL A 194 -23.84 9.83 8.10
N ASN A 195 -24.13 8.58 7.76
CA ASN A 195 -23.99 8.02 6.42
C ASN A 195 -25.30 7.33 6.00
N ASN A 196 -26.01 7.93 5.05
CA ASN A 196 -27.30 7.42 4.57
C ASN A 196 -27.18 6.10 3.82
N ILE A 197 -26.03 5.83 3.21
CA ILE A 197 -25.81 4.54 2.52
C ILE A 197 -25.64 3.43 3.57
N THR A 198 -24.90 3.68 4.66
CA THR A 198 -24.86 2.77 5.82
C THR A 198 -26.27 2.50 6.35
N LYS A 199 -27.10 3.55 6.51
CA LYS A 199 -28.50 3.41 6.96
C LYS A 199 -29.33 2.51 6.04
N LYS A 200 -29.20 2.66 4.72
CA LYS A 200 -29.94 1.87 3.72
C LYS A 200 -29.60 0.38 3.76
N VAL A 201 -28.34 0.04 4.02
CA VAL A 201 -27.87 -1.37 4.01
C VAL A 201 -27.91 -2.03 5.39
N ASN A 202 -28.10 -1.23 6.45
CA ASN A 202 -27.98 -1.66 7.85
C ASN A 202 -28.79 -2.93 8.18
N GLU A 203 -30.06 -2.98 7.79
CA GLU A 203 -30.96 -4.11 8.10
C GLU A 203 -30.61 -5.40 7.35
N LYS A 204 -29.72 -5.34 6.35
CA LYS A 204 -29.28 -6.51 5.57
C LYS A 204 -28.07 -7.20 6.19
N MET A 205 -27.48 -6.63 7.23
CA MET A 205 -26.27 -7.16 7.88
C MET A 205 -26.61 -8.10 9.04
N PRO A 206 -25.84 -9.18 9.25
CA PRO A 206 -26.03 -10.08 10.41
C PRO A 206 -25.63 -9.43 11.75
N ILE A 207 -24.79 -8.39 11.71
CA ILE A 207 -24.49 -7.50 12.82
C ILE A 207 -24.81 -6.09 12.33
N PHE A 208 -25.68 -5.38 13.04
CA PHE A 208 -26.29 -4.13 12.56
C PHE A 208 -26.46 -3.12 13.69
N PHE A 209 -26.73 -1.87 13.35
CA PHE A 209 -27.03 -0.81 14.31
C PHE A 209 -28.54 -0.79 14.60
N ASP A 210 -28.94 -1.04 15.84
CA ASP A 210 -30.34 -1.14 16.23
C ASP A 210 -30.90 0.25 16.59
N LYS A 211 -31.70 0.83 15.69
CA LYS A 211 -32.31 2.16 15.89
C LYS A 211 -33.14 2.25 17.17
N ASN A 212 -33.83 1.17 17.56
CA ASN A 212 -34.68 1.17 18.74
C ASN A 212 -33.87 1.16 20.05
N ASN A 213 -32.61 0.75 19.97
CA ASN A 213 -31.66 0.72 21.08
C ASN A 213 -30.57 1.79 20.91
N HIS A 214 -30.96 3.02 20.57
CA HIS A 214 -30.03 4.15 20.42
C HIS A 214 -28.85 3.88 19.47
N TRP A 215 -29.12 3.13 18.40
CA TRP A 215 -28.12 2.69 17.42
C TRP A 215 -27.00 1.83 18.01
N ALA A 216 -27.23 1.14 19.14
CA ALA A 216 -26.31 0.13 19.65
C ALA A 216 -26.03 -0.95 18.59
N ILE A 217 -24.80 -1.47 18.56
CA ILE A 217 -24.47 -2.57 17.65
C ILE A 217 -25.08 -3.85 18.22
N LYS A 218 -25.80 -4.59 17.38
CA LYS A 218 -26.50 -5.83 17.76
C LYS A 218 -26.12 -6.94 16.81
N SER A 219 -25.72 -8.09 17.37
CA SER A 219 -25.38 -9.28 16.58
C SER A 219 -26.54 -10.27 16.59
N ASN A 220 -27.03 -10.64 15.40
CA ASN A 220 -27.97 -11.75 15.27
C ASN A 220 -27.28 -13.12 15.43
N ILE A 221 -25.95 -13.14 15.44
CA ILE A 221 -25.12 -14.35 15.54
C ILE A 221 -24.96 -14.73 17.01
N SER A 222 -24.38 -13.85 17.81
CA SER A 222 -24.13 -14.06 19.25
C SER A 222 -25.33 -13.70 20.14
N LYS A 223 -26.30 -12.93 19.60
CA LYS A 223 -27.40 -12.27 20.34
C LYS A 223 -26.98 -11.16 21.30
N ASN A 224 -25.70 -10.78 21.29
CA ASN A 224 -25.19 -9.69 22.10
C ASN A 224 -25.63 -8.32 21.58
N VAL A 225 -25.71 -7.36 22.51
CA VAL A 225 -25.92 -5.94 22.25
C VAL A 225 -24.74 -5.19 22.84
N TYR A 226 -24.14 -4.31 22.05
CA TYR A 226 -22.96 -3.52 22.39
C TYR A 226 -23.36 -2.04 22.40
N PRO A 227 -23.69 -1.49 23.59
CA PRO A 227 -24.29 -0.16 23.70
C PRO A 227 -23.27 0.98 23.81
N THR A 228 -21.98 0.72 23.99
CA THR A 228 -20.96 1.75 24.25
C THR A 228 -20.64 2.58 23.00
N ASP A 229 -20.29 3.85 23.17
CA ASP A 229 -19.98 4.76 22.05
C ASP A 229 -18.67 4.37 21.36
N GLU A 230 -17.78 3.73 22.11
CA GLU A 230 -16.45 3.22 21.73
C GLU A 230 -16.53 1.89 20.97
N THR A 231 -17.73 1.30 20.82
CA THR A 231 -17.89 0.07 20.03
C THR A 231 -17.86 0.37 18.53
N GLY A 232 -16.96 -0.29 17.82
CA GLY A 232 -16.84 -0.30 16.36
C GLY A 232 -17.30 -1.62 15.73
N LEU A 233 -17.81 -1.53 14.51
CA LEU A 233 -18.20 -2.64 13.65
C LEU A 233 -17.36 -2.61 12.36
N ILE A 234 -16.74 -3.74 12.05
CA ILE A 234 -16.13 -4.01 10.74
C ILE A 234 -16.94 -5.13 10.10
N ALA A 235 -17.49 -4.92 8.90
CA ALA A 235 -18.26 -5.96 8.22
C ALA A 235 -18.05 -5.94 6.70
N SER A 236 -17.64 -7.07 6.12
CA SER A 236 -17.60 -7.30 4.68
C SER A 236 -18.73 -8.25 4.28
N PHE A 237 -19.60 -7.83 3.37
CA PHE A 237 -20.77 -8.58 2.93
C PHE A 237 -21.14 -8.30 1.47
N LYS A 238 -22.04 -9.09 0.89
CA LYS A 238 -22.49 -8.89 -0.50
C LYS A 238 -23.32 -7.63 -0.62
N ASN A 239 -23.09 -6.87 -1.68
CA ASN A 239 -23.79 -5.63 -1.91
C ASN A 239 -25.29 -5.93 -2.24
N PRO A 240 -26.25 -5.40 -1.45
CA PRO A 240 -27.68 -5.63 -1.70
C PRO A 240 -28.18 -4.99 -3.01
N PHE A 241 -27.48 -3.99 -3.55
CA PHE A 241 -27.78 -3.36 -4.84
C PHE A 241 -27.20 -4.15 -6.03
N ASN A 242 -26.20 -5.00 -5.79
CA ASN A 242 -25.59 -5.88 -6.79
C ASN A 242 -24.85 -7.06 -6.11
N LYS A 243 -25.38 -8.29 -6.21
CA LYS A 243 -24.85 -9.47 -5.50
C LYS A 243 -23.44 -9.91 -5.96
N GLU A 244 -23.00 -9.48 -7.14
CA GLU A 244 -21.64 -9.75 -7.61
C GLU A 244 -20.59 -8.86 -6.93
N LYS A 245 -21.02 -7.70 -6.42
CA LYS A 245 -20.16 -6.74 -5.72
C LYS A 245 -20.29 -6.87 -4.20
N SER A 246 -19.37 -6.23 -3.48
CA SER A 246 -19.25 -6.32 -2.02
C SER A 246 -19.26 -4.95 -1.36
N ILE A 247 -19.65 -4.93 -0.08
CA ILE A 247 -19.58 -3.76 0.79
C ILE A 247 -18.66 -4.08 1.96
N LEU A 248 -17.73 -3.19 2.25
CA LEU A 248 -16.96 -3.15 3.47
C LEU A 248 -17.45 -1.97 4.32
N LEU A 249 -18.03 -2.25 5.47
CA LEU A 249 -18.40 -1.26 6.47
C LEU A 249 -17.31 -1.16 7.54
N VAL A 250 -16.91 0.06 7.87
CA VAL A 250 -16.06 0.39 9.02
C VAL A 250 -16.73 1.56 9.75
N ALA A 251 -17.41 1.28 10.85
CA ALA A 251 -18.25 2.27 11.51
C ALA A 251 -18.52 1.96 12.99
N GLY A 252 -18.65 3.00 13.80
CA GLY A 252 -19.33 2.95 15.09
C GLY A 252 -20.63 3.72 15.06
N LYS A 253 -21.42 3.63 16.14
CA LYS A 253 -22.60 4.49 16.29
C LYS A 253 -22.23 5.96 16.53
N ARG A 254 -21.03 6.20 17.06
CA ARG A 254 -20.36 7.49 17.23
C ARG A 254 -18.95 7.43 16.65
N TYR A 255 -18.30 8.59 16.56
CA TYR A 255 -16.95 8.72 16.00
C TYR A 255 -15.92 7.90 16.78
N SER A 256 -16.07 7.74 18.10
CA SER A 256 -15.19 6.92 18.95
C SER A 256 -15.18 5.46 18.50
N GLY A 257 -16.36 4.87 18.27
CA GLY A 257 -16.49 3.52 17.71
C GLY A 257 -15.98 3.41 16.26
N THR A 258 -16.19 4.42 15.41
CA THR A 258 -15.61 4.44 14.06
C THR A 258 -14.09 4.41 14.14
N ARG A 259 -13.49 5.20 15.04
CA ARG A 259 -12.05 5.19 15.31
C ARG A 259 -11.56 3.82 15.80
N ALA A 260 -12.26 3.19 16.74
CA ALA A 260 -11.94 1.83 17.20
C ALA A 260 -11.93 0.83 16.03
N ALA A 261 -12.96 0.85 15.17
CA ALA A 261 -13.00 -0.01 13.98
C ALA A 261 -11.81 0.23 13.03
N ILE A 262 -11.35 1.47 12.88
CA ILE A 262 -10.17 1.79 12.08
C ILE A 262 -8.89 1.26 12.73
N ILE A 263 -8.68 1.49 14.04
CA ILE A 263 -7.50 0.98 14.77
C ILE A 263 -7.40 -0.54 14.67
N ALA A 264 -8.52 -1.25 14.79
CA ALA A 264 -8.60 -2.69 14.58
C ALA A 264 -8.11 -3.09 13.18
N PHE A 265 -8.47 -2.33 12.15
CA PHE A 265 -8.00 -2.53 10.79
C PHE A 265 -6.49 -2.29 10.65
N LEU A 266 -5.96 -1.23 11.26
CA LEU A 266 -4.55 -0.84 11.15
C LEU A 266 -3.62 -1.80 11.90
N LYS A 267 -3.93 -2.10 13.16
CA LYS A 267 -3.06 -2.86 14.08
C LYS A 267 -3.32 -4.37 14.02
N TYR A 268 -4.56 -4.78 13.77
CA TYR A 268 -5.00 -6.16 13.92
C TYR A 268 -5.65 -6.74 12.66
N PHE A 269 -5.23 -6.28 11.47
CA PHE A 269 -5.80 -6.71 10.19
C PHE A 269 -5.89 -8.24 10.02
N LYS A 270 -4.90 -8.99 10.53
CA LYS A 270 -4.92 -10.46 10.50
C LYS A 270 -6.11 -11.03 11.29
N GLU A 271 -6.41 -10.48 12.45
CA GLU A 271 -7.54 -10.90 13.29
C GLU A 271 -8.89 -10.48 12.68
N VAL A 272 -8.96 -9.28 12.11
CA VAL A 272 -10.11 -8.82 11.32
C VAL A 272 -10.41 -9.78 10.17
N SER A 273 -9.37 -10.20 9.46
CA SER A 273 -9.49 -11.09 8.28
C SER A 273 -10.00 -12.50 8.60
N LYS A 274 -9.89 -12.96 9.86
CA LYS A 274 -10.43 -14.27 10.28
C LYS A 274 -11.96 -14.33 10.18
N GLY A 275 -12.65 -13.20 10.23
CA GLY A 275 -14.12 -13.13 10.31
C GLY A 275 -14.63 -13.45 11.71
N ASN A 276 -15.94 -13.51 11.89
CA ASN A 276 -16.62 -13.60 13.18
C ASN A 276 -16.20 -14.83 13.99
N ILE A 277 -16.08 -14.69 15.31
CA ILE A 277 -15.61 -15.76 16.20
C ILE A 277 -16.56 -16.96 16.26
N HIS A 278 -17.87 -16.75 16.14
CA HIS A 278 -18.88 -17.80 16.18
C HIS A 278 -19.12 -18.42 14.79
N ASN A 279 -18.87 -17.67 13.72
CA ASN A 279 -18.97 -18.17 12.34
C ASN A 279 -17.96 -17.46 11.41
N ASN A 280 -16.82 -18.11 11.18
CA ASN A 280 -15.73 -17.57 10.38
C ASN A 280 -16.07 -17.29 8.90
N LYS A 281 -17.21 -17.80 8.39
CA LYS A 281 -17.73 -17.48 7.05
C LYS A 281 -18.32 -16.07 7.00
N ILE A 282 -18.83 -15.57 8.12
CA ILE A 282 -19.31 -14.20 8.24
C ILE A 282 -18.10 -13.30 8.48
N LYS A 283 -17.83 -12.39 7.56
CA LYS A 283 -16.70 -11.46 7.64
C LYS A 283 -17.08 -10.21 8.42
N ALA A 284 -17.44 -10.39 9.69
CA ALA A 284 -17.80 -9.29 10.58
C ALA A 284 -17.10 -9.42 11.95
N ARG A 285 -16.70 -8.28 12.52
CA ARG A 285 -16.08 -8.16 13.85
C ARG A 285 -16.66 -6.98 14.61
N VAL A 286 -16.85 -7.16 15.90
CA VAL A 286 -17.17 -6.09 16.85
C VAL A 286 -15.95 -5.85 17.72
N VAL A 287 -15.54 -4.59 17.83
CA VAL A 287 -14.40 -4.17 18.64
C VAL A 287 -14.82 -3.07 19.60
N GLU A 288 -14.15 -2.99 20.73
CA GLU A 288 -14.34 -1.93 21.71
C GLU A 288 -13.04 -1.14 21.85
N GLY A 289 -13.13 0.18 21.72
CA GLY A 289 -11.98 1.07 21.86
C GLY A 289 -11.47 1.14 23.30
N VAL A 290 -10.16 1.10 23.46
CA VAL A 290 -9.48 1.26 24.74
C VAL A 290 -8.49 2.42 24.64
N ASP A 291 -8.39 3.19 25.72
CA ASP A 291 -7.36 4.21 25.94
C ASP A 291 -6.32 3.62 26.91
N LEU A 292 -5.22 3.09 26.36
CA LEU A 292 -4.18 2.43 27.15
C LEU A 292 -3.30 3.42 27.90
N ASN A 293 -3.14 4.63 27.36
CA ASN A 293 -2.21 5.62 27.91
C ASN A 293 -2.92 6.67 28.80
N SER A 294 -4.25 6.62 28.88
CA SER A 294 -5.12 7.48 29.70
C SER A 294 -5.11 8.96 29.28
N ASP A 295 -4.93 9.28 28.00
CA ASP A 295 -4.99 10.65 27.45
C ASP A 295 -6.39 11.08 26.96
N GLY A 296 -7.39 10.21 27.14
CA GLY A 296 -8.78 10.41 26.69
C GLY A 296 -9.00 10.06 25.23
N ILE A 297 -8.02 9.46 24.58
CA ILE A 297 -8.05 9.13 23.16
C ILE A 297 -7.92 7.62 22.96
N ILE A 298 -8.87 7.02 22.22
CA ILE A 298 -8.77 5.60 21.85
C ILE A 298 -7.50 5.38 21.03
N ASP A 299 -6.60 4.56 21.57
CA ASP A 299 -5.33 4.20 20.96
C ASP A 299 -5.17 2.70 20.72
N ASP A 300 -6.04 1.87 21.31
CA ASP A 300 -6.07 0.43 21.06
C ASP A 300 -7.50 -0.14 21.04
N VAL A 301 -7.63 -1.46 20.82
CA VAL A 301 -8.93 -2.14 20.76
C VAL A 301 -8.92 -3.53 21.37
N GLU A 302 -10.08 -3.92 21.91
CA GLU A 302 -10.40 -5.30 22.27
C GLU A 302 -11.42 -5.90 21.30
N PHE A 303 -11.22 -7.15 20.89
CA PHE A 303 -12.21 -7.88 20.09
C PHE A 303 -13.32 -8.43 20.98
N ARG A 304 -14.56 -8.03 20.69
CA ARG A 304 -15.76 -8.49 21.40
C ARG A 304 -16.47 -9.63 20.65
N GLU A 305 -16.32 -9.67 19.33
CA GLU A 305 -16.88 -10.69 18.43
C GLU A 305 -16.15 -10.74 17.08
#